data_AF-X0QEK2-F1
#
_entry.id   AF-X0QEK2-F1
#
_cell.length_a   1.000
_cell.length_b   1.000
_cell.length_c   1.000
_cell.angle_alpha   90.00
_cell.angle_beta   90.00
_cell.angle_gamma   90.00
#
_symmetry.space_group_name_H-M   'P 1'
#
loop_
_entity.id
_entity.type
_entity.pdbx_description
1 polymer ?
#
loop_
_entity_poly.entity_id
_entity_poly.type
_entity_poly.pdbx_seq_one_letter_code
_entity_poly.pdbx_strand_id
1 'polypeptide(L)'
;MTNSPDFEWHLKNLNNYTELQPGPHPDRDYHGYRISSYGPGSGALGMPGDYTSTSRFIRTAFMRQYTTGAQSKDAVNVLSHILNAVEIPKGVKLKENGEADYTQYRGYMDSANLTYYMQPYDNQTISKVTLTDDLMNADQPVEFPLEHEQTYHQLN
;
A
#
# COMPACT_ATOMS: atom_id res chain seq x y z
N MET A 1 -7.82 4.75 4.21
CA MET A 1 -7.85 6.22 4.41
C MET A 1 -6.46 6.78 4.19
N THR A 2 -6.32 8.02 3.72
CA THR A 2 -5.03 8.69 3.53
C THR A 2 -4.93 9.97 4.38
N ASN A 3 -4.93 11.16 3.78
CA ASN A 3 -4.85 12.46 4.46
C ASN A 3 -5.94 13.38 3.88
N SER A 4 -5.81 14.69 4.07
CA SER A 4 -6.69 15.71 3.46
C SER A 4 -6.93 15.47 1.97
N PRO A 5 -8.12 15.82 1.43
CA PRO A 5 -9.28 16.40 2.12
C PRO A 5 -10.05 15.36 2.97
N ASP A 6 -11.25 15.70 3.43
CA ASP A 6 -12.08 14.80 4.23
C ASP A 6 -12.44 13.49 3.50
N PHE A 7 -12.91 12.51 4.26
CA PHE A 7 -13.25 11.20 3.74
C PHE A 7 -14.40 11.23 2.72
N GLU A 8 -15.41 12.08 2.92
CA GLU A 8 -16.54 12.18 1.99
C GLU A 8 -16.10 12.68 0.62
N TRP A 9 -15.14 13.60 0.59
CA TRP A 9 -14.54 14.05 -0.64
C TRP A 9 -13.83 12.91 -1.36
N HIS A 10 -13.04 12.10 -0.64
CA HIS A 10 -12.39 10.93 -1.26
C HIS A 10 -13.40 9.95 -1.85
N LEU A 11 -14.54 9.73 -1.18
CA LEU A 11 -15.63 8.93 -1.71
C LEU A 11 -16.24 9.54 -2.98
N LYS A 12 -16.48 10.85 -3.00
CA LYS A 12 -16.96 11.55 -4.20
C LYS A 12 -15.94 11.47 -5.35
N ASN A 13 -14.64 11.54 -5.04
CA ASN A 13 -13.58 11.48 -6.03
C ASN A 13 -13.51 10.13 -6.75
N LEU A 14 -13.96 9.02 -6.13
CA LEU A 14 -14.05 7.71 -6.79
C LEU A 14 -14.94 7.75 -8.06
N ASN A 15 -15.92 8.65 -8.13
CA ASN A 15 -16.78 8.81 -9.31
C ASN A 15 -16.00 9.25 -10.57
N ASN A 16 -14.79 9.79 -10.42
CA ASN A 16 -13.92 10.14 -11.56
C ASN A 16 -13.19 8.92 -12.16
N TYR A 17 -13.28 7.74 -11.52
CA TYR A 17 -12.46 6.57 -11.82
C TYR A 17 -13.30 5.30 -12.06
N THR A 18 -14.56 5.46 -12.48
CA THR A 18 -15.50 4.34 -12.72
C THR A 18 -15.06 3.40 -13.82
N GLU A 19 -14.20 3.85 -14.72
CA GLU A 19 -13.65 3.05 -15.82
C GLU A 19 -12.48 2.14 -15.39
N LEU A 20 -11.92 2.34 -14.19
CA LEU A 20 -10.81 1.50 -13.72
C LEU A 20 -11.26 0.06 -13.49
N GLN A 21 -10.61 -0.88 -14.17
CA GLN A 21 -10.88 -2.31 -14.07
C GLN A 21 -9.59 -3.14 -14.21
N PRO A 22 -9.55 -4.38 -13.70
CA PRO A 22 -8.37 -5.24 -13.80
C PRO A 22 -8.17 -5.82 -15.22
N GLY A 23 -9.26 -5.96 -15.98
CA GLY A 23 -9.24 -6.48 -17.35
C GLY A 23 -8.98 -5.37 -18.40
N PRO A 24 -8.52 -5.72 -19.61
CA PRO A 24 -8.27 -4.73 -20.65
C PRO A 24 -9.57 -4.04 -21.10
N HIS A 25 -9.46 -2.78 -21.54
CA HIS A 25 -10.54 -2.15 -22.30
C HIS A 25 -10.72 -2.83 -23.67
N PRO A 26 -11.94 -2.82 -24.23
CA PRO A 26 -12.17 -3.38 -25.55
C PRO A 26 -11.43 -2.61 -26.63
N ASP A 27 -11.05 -3.33 -27.69
CA ASP A 27 -10.53 -2.74 -28.93
C ASP A 27 -11.50 -1.73 -29.53
N ARG A 28 -10.97 -0.79 -30.31
CA ARG A 28 -11.76 0.22 -31.03
C ARG A 28 -11.48 0.18 -32.52
N ASP A 29 -12.50 0.45 -33.33
CA ASP A 29 -12.37 0.64 -34.77
C ASP A 29 -12.51 2.12 -35.10
N TYR A 30 -11.52 2.67 -35.80
CA TYR A 30 -11.56 4.01 -36.35
C TYR A 30 -11.54 3.93 -37.87
N HIS A 31 -12.73 3.81 -38.46
CA HIS A 31 -12.93 3.75 -39.91
C HIS A 31 -12.08 2.65 -40.60
N GLY A 32 -12.09 1.45 -40.04
CA GLY A 32 -11.33 0.29 -40.54
C GLY A 32 -9.92 0.17 -39.99
N TYR A 33 -9.46 1.13 -39.19
CA TYR A 33 -8.22 1.01 -38.43
C TYR A 33 -8.51 0.49 -37.01
N ARG A 34 -8.25 -0.80 -36.79
CA ARG A 34 -8.43 -1.45 -35.49
C ARG A 34 -7.28 -1.07 -34.55
N ILE A 35 -7.63 -0.55 -33.38
CA ILE A 35 -6.72 -0.24 -32.28
C ILE A 35 -6.98 -1.24 -31.15
N SER A 36 -5.92 -1.92 -30.74
CA SER A 36 -5.90 -2.81 -29.58
C SER A 36 -4.88 -2.30 -28.55
N SER A 37 -5.07 -2.62 -27.27
CA SER A 37 -4.06 -2.33 -26.26
C SER A 37 -2.75 -3.06 -26.55
N TYR A 38 -1.61 -2.41 -26.28
CA TYR A 38 -0.28 -3.01 -26.47
C TYR A 38 0.02 -4.20 -25.53
N GLY A 39 -0.79 -4.41 -24.49
CA GLY A 39 -0.65 -5.54 -23.57
C GLY A 39 -1.63 -5.47 -22.41
N PRO A 40 -1.55 -6.44 -21.48
CA PRO A 40 -2.33 -6.44 -20.24
C PRO A 40 -2.11 -5.18 -19.40
N GLY A 41 -3.11 -4.80 -18.60
CA GLY A 41 -3.06 -3.64 -17.70
C GLY A 41 -3.71 -2.36 -18.24
N SER A 42 -4.19 -2.37 -19.50
CA SER A 42 -4.88 -1.21 -20.08
C SER A 42 -6.16 -0.80 -19.34
N GLY A 43 -6.79 -1.71 -18.59
CA GLY A 43 -7.97 -1.40 -17.76
C GLY A 43 -7.73 -0.43 -16.62
N ALA A 44 -6.49 -0.23 -16.21
CA ALA A 44 -6.12 0.74 -15.17
C ALA A 44 -5.69 2.10 -15.76
N LEU A 45 -5.84 2.32 -17.07
CA LEU A 45 -5.51 3.60 -17.70
C LEU A 45 -6.33 4.74 -17.07
N GLY A 46 -5.65 5.84 -16.75
CA GLY A 46 -6.22 6.97 -16.02
C GLY A 46 -6.00 6.94 -14.50
N MET A 47 -5.49 5.82 -13.95
CA MET A 47 -5.09 5.77 -12.54
C MET A 47 -3.96 6.79 -12.26
N PRO A 48 -4.10 7.63 -11.21
CA PRO A 48 -3.11 8.67 -10.94
C PRO A 48 -1.85 8.06 -10.31
N GLY A 49 -0.68 8.50 -10.77
CA GLY A 49 0.63 7.97 -10.37
C GLY A 49 1.41 8.80 -9.34
N ASP A 50 0.95 10.00 -9.01
CA ASP A 50 1.65 10.90 -8.07
C ASP A 50 1.44 10.51 -6.59
N TYR A 51 2.16 11.16 -5.67
CA TYR A 51 2.15 10.84 -4.23
C TYR A 51 1.18 11.68 -3.39
N THR A 52 0.28 12.44 -4.02
CA THR A 52 -0.74 13.18 -3.28
C THR A 52 -1.66 12.25 -2.51
N SER A 53 -2.31 12.81 -1.49
CA SER A 53 -3.29 12.09 -0.65
C SER A 53 -4.42 11.46 -1.47
N THR A 54 -4.93 12.19 -2.46
CA THR A 54 -6.04 11.78 -3.32
C THR A 54 -5.63 10.66 -4.27
N SER A 55 -4.46 10.78 -4.90
CA SER A 55 -3.93 9.74 -5.80
C SER A 55 -3.60 8.45 -5.06
N ARG A 56 -2.98 8.53 -3.87
CA ARG A 56 -2.76 7.36 -3.01
C ARG A 56 -4.08 6.70 -2.59
N PHE A 57 -5.12 7.48 -2.27
CA PHE A 57 -6.43 6.93 -1.91
C PHE A 57 -7.02 6.11 -3.07
N ILE A 58 -7.02 6.65 -4.30
CA ILE A 58 -7.54 5.96 -5.49
C ILE A 58 -6.77 4.66 -5.76
N ARG A 59 -5.42 4.72 -5.75
CA ARG A 59 -4.59 3.51 -5.95
C ARG A 59 -4.88 2.45 -4.90
N THR A 60 -4.88 2.81 -3.61
CA THR A 60 -5.15 1.84 -2.54
C THR A 60 -6.57 1.28 -2.61
N ALA A 61 -7.57 2.09 -2.93
CA ALA A 61 -8.96 1.64 -3.07
C ALA A 61 -9.11 0.63 -4.22
N PHE A 62 -8.54 0.93 -5.39
CA PHE A 62 -8.51 0.03 -6.54
C PHE A 62 -7.78 -1.28 -6.21
N MET A 63 -6.57 -1.19 -5.64
CA MET A 63 -5.79 -2.36 -5.27
C MET A 63 -6.55 -3.23 -4.26
N ARG A 64 -7.17 -2.64 -3.24
CA ARG A 64 -7.99 -3.37 -2.27
C ARG A 64 -9.17 -4.09 -2.92
N GLN A 65 -9.81 -3.47 -3.91
CA GLN A 65 -11.00 -4.03 -4.57
C GLN A 65 -10.65 -5.26 -5.42
N TYR A 66 -9.51 -5.25 -6.10
CA TYR A 66 -9.19 -6.27 -7.11
C TYR A 66 -8.07 -7.23 -6.72
N THR A 67 -7.37 -6.99 -5.60
CA THR A 67 -6.39 -7.95 -5.06
C THR A 67 -7.10 -9.13 -4.41
N THR A 68 -6.65 -10.34 -4.73
CA THR A 68 -7.12 -11.57 -4.06
C THR A 68 -6.75 -11.53 -2.57
N GLY A 69 -7.75 -11.62 -1.70
CA GLY A 69 -7.55 -11.67 -0.25
C GLY A 69 -6.90 -12.98 0.21
N ALA A 70 -6.36 -12.95 1.44
CA ALA A 70 -5.78 -14.12 2.09
C ALA A 70 -6.14 -14.14 3.60
N GLN A 71 -5.86 -15.26 4.26
CA GLN A 71 -6.08 -15.46 5.71
C GLN A 71 -4.91 -14.89 6.53
N SER A 72 -5.11 -14.63 7.84
CA SER A 72 -4.21 -13.85 8.72
C SER A 72 -2.71 -13.85 8.38
N LYS A 73 -2.04 -15.02 8.37
CA LYS A 73 -0.59 -15.08 8.12
C LYS A 73 -0.18 -14.58 6.73
N ASP A 74 -1.00 -14.89 5.72
CA ASP A 74 -0.77 -14.53 4.32
C ASP A 74 -1.38 -13.16 4.00
N ALA A 75 -2.35 -12.71 4.82
CA ALA A 75 -3.00 -11.42 4.70
C ALA A 75 -2.01 -10.27 4.89
N VAL A 76 -1.04 -10.40 5.80
CA VAL A 76 0.04 -9.40 5.95
C VAL A 76 0.84 -9.24 4.66
N ASN A 77 1.12 -10.35 3.96
CA ASN A 77 1.81 -10.29 2.68
C ASN A 77 0.94 -9.67 1.57
N VAL A 78 -0.36 -9.95 1.56
CA VAL A 78 -1.30 -9.29 0.63
C VAL A 78 -1.38 -7.78 0.90
N LEU A 79 -1.49 -7.39 2.17
CA LEU A 79 -1.53 -5.98 2.58
C LEU A 79 -0.22 -5.26 2.24
N SER A 80 0.93 -5.92 2.38
CA SER A 80 2.22 -5.33 2.02
C SER A 80 2.27 -5.01 0.52
N HIS A 81 1.80 -5.91 -0.35
CA HIS A 81 1.69 -5.65 -1.79
C HIS A 81 0.73 -4.50 -2.13
N ILE A 82 -0.40 -4.39 -1.44
CA ILE A 82 -1.33 -3.27 -1.62
C ILE A 82 -0.67 -1.94 -1.22
N LEU A 83 0.04 -1.91 -0.09
CA LEU A 83 0.70 -0.70 0.40
C LEU A 83 1.96 -0.32 -0.39
N ASN A 84 2.64 -1.27 -1.04
CA ASN A 84 3.75 -0.98 -1.96
C ASN A 84 3.34 -0.01 -3.08
N ALA A 85 2.09 -0.07 -3.55
CA ALA A 85 1.58 0.81 -4.61
C ALA A 85 1.52 2.29 -4.20
N VAL A 86 1.65 2.59 -2.91
CA VAL A 86 1.63 3.94 -2.34
C VAL A 86 2.81 4.22 -1.42
N GLU A 87 3.81 3.33 -1.41
CA GLU A 87 5.08 3.57 -0.75
C GLU A 87 5.80 4.74 -1.43
N ILE A 88 6.37 5.63 -0.62
CA ILE A 88 7.07 6.82 -1.10
C ILE A 88 8.57 6.61 -0.88
N PRO A 89 9.36 6.32 -1.92
CA PRO A 89 10.82 6.25 -1.83
C PRO A 89 11.44 7.59 -1.41
N LYS A 90 12.62 7.54 -0.78
CA LYS A 90 13.40 8.76 -0.54
C LYS A 90 13.74 9.45 -1.87
N GLY A 91 13.51 10.76 -1.94
CA GLY A 91 13.91 11.61 -3.08
C GLY A 91 12.83 11.86 -4.13
N VAL A 92 11.71 11.11 -4.13
CA VAL A 92 10.62 11.33 -5.12
C VAL A 92 9.55 12.31 -4.63
N LYS A 93 9.60 12.70 -3.36
CA LYS A 93 8.73 13.70 -2.75
C LYS A 93 9.55 14.47 -1.72
N LEU A 94 9.56 15.80 -1.83
CA LEU A 94 10.34 16.67 -0.97
C LEU A 94 9.41 17.60 -0.19
N LYS A 95 9.81 17.94 1.02
CA LYS A 95 9.24 19.05 1.80
C LYS A 95 9.79 20.38 1.28
N GLU A 96 9.23 21.50 1.73
CA GLU A 96 9.71 22.85 1.38
C GLU A 96 11.18 23.09 1.75
N ASN A 97 11.65 22.47 2.83
CA ASN A 97 13.05 22.55 3.27
C ASN A 97 14.01 21.63 2.48
N GLY A 98 13.52 20.94 1.44
CA GLY A 98 14.33 20.05 0.60
C GLY A 98 14.56 18.65 1.16
N GLU A 99 14.10 18.35 2.38
CA GLU A 99 14.18 17.00 2.93
C GLU A 99 13.20 16.06 2.22
N ALA A 100 13.57 14.78 2.12
CA ALA A 100 12.67 13.75 1.62
C ALA A 100 11.48 13.57 2.57
N ASP A 101 10.28 13.57 1.99
CA ASP A 101 9.06 13.06 2.60
C ASP A 101 8.81 11.67 2.04
N TYR A 102 8.95 10.64 2.88
CA TYR A 102 9.02 9.25 2.46
C TYR A 102 8.28 8.34 3.44
N THR A 103 7.95 7.12 3.02
CA THR A 103 7.35 6.12 3.92
C THR A 103 8.40 5.68 4.94
N GLN A 104 8.23 6.02 6.22
CA GLN A 104 9.21 5.66 7.25
C GLN A 104 9.08 4.20 7.72
N TYR A 105 7.87 3.68 7.74
CA TYR A 105 7.57 2.29 8.07
C TYR A 105 6.19 1.91 7.54
N ARG A 106 5.89 0.61 7.57
CA ARG A 106 4.56 0.04 7.37
C ARG A 106 4.16 -0.77 8.58
N GLY A 107 2.91 -0.63 9.01
CA GLY A 107 2.33 -1.34 10.14
C GLY A 107 1.11 -2.15 9.70
N TYR A 108 0.93 -3.33 10.28
CA TYR A 108 -0.23 -4.20 10.03
C TYR A 108 -0.74 -4.74 11.36
N MET A 109 -2.05 -4.86 11.50
CA MET A 109 -2.70 -5.32 12.74
C MET A 109 -3.60 -6.50 12.46
N ASP A 110 -3.37 -7.60 13.18
CA ASP A 110 -4.29 -8.72 13.27
C ASP A 110 -5.04 -8.63 14.61
N SER A 111 -6.28 -8.18 14.55
CA SER A 111 -7.13 -8.03 15.75
C SER A 111 -7.67 -9.35 16.27
N ALA A 112 -7.68 -10.43 15.48
CA ALA A 112 -8.14 -11.74 15.93
C ALA A 112 -7.07 -12.44 16.76
N ASN A 113 -5.79 -12.26 16.38
CA ASN A 113 -4.64 -12.85 17.07
C ASN A 113 -3.86 -11.83 17.92
N LEU A 114 -4.40 -10.62 18.11
CA LEU A 114 -3.79 -9.51 18.86
C LEU A 114 -2.32 -9.28 18.50
N THR A 115 -1.99 -9.35 17.21
CA THR A 115 -0.60 -9.28 16.73
C THR A 115 -0.39 -8.02 15.90
N TYR A 116 0.63 -7.25 16.25
CA TYR A 116 1.11 -6.11 15.50
C TYR A 116 2.32 -6.51 14.67
N TYR A 117 2.36 -6.08 13.42
CA TYR A 117 3.47 -6.30 12.49
C TYR A 117 4.04 -4.95 12.06
N MET A 118 5.35 -4.84 11.94
CA MET A 118 6.03 -3.61 11.57
C MET A 118 7.20 -3.89 10.63
N GLN A 119 7.37 -3.02 9.65
CA GLN A 119 8.45 -3.06 8.67
C GLN A 119 9.02 -1.64 8.53
N PRO A 120 10.22 -1.36 9.06
CA PRO A 120 10.84 -0.06 8.87
C PRO A 120 11.32 0.11 7.42
N TYR A 121 11.57 1.34 6.98
CA TYR A 121 11.94 1.63 5.59
C TYR A 121 13.24 0.94 5.13
N ASP A 122 14.22 0.88 6.01
CA ASP A 122 15.58 0.41 5.78
C ASP A 122 15.75 -1.11 5.97
N ASN A 123 14.70 -1.81 6.43
CA ASN A 123 14.69 -3.26 6.56
C ASN A 123 13.39 -3.86 6.00
N GLN A 124 13.53 -4.69 4.97
CA GLN A 124 12.43 -5.39 4.33
C GLN A 124 11.88 -6.55 5.19
N THR A 125 12.52 -6.90 6.30
CA THR A 125 12.02 -7.92 7.23
C THR A 125 10.83 -7.38 8.03
N ILE A 126 9.71 -8.10 8.00
CA ILE A 126 8.53 -7.76 8.81
C ILE A 126 8.68 -8.39 10.19
N SER A 127 8.86 -7.54 11.20
CA SER A 127 8.85 -7.91 12.62
C SER A 127 7.42 -7.99 13.14
N LYS A 128 7.18 -8.80 14.18
CA LYS A 128 5.86 -8.88 14.82
C LYS A 128 5.96 -8.99 16.35
N VAL A 129 4.94 -8.48 17.03
CA VAL A 129 4.73 -8.63 18.47
C VAL A 129 3.28 -9.07 18.68
N THR A 130 3.07 -10.14 19.44
CA THR A 130 1.75 -10.59 19.87
C THR A 130 1.51 -10.07 21.28
N LEU A 131 0.37 -9.39 21.49
CA LEU A 131 -0.05 -8.93 22.81
C LEU A 131 -0.42 -10.15 23.65
N THR A 132 0.27 -10.34 24.77
CA THR A 132 0.03 -11.41 25.75
C THR A 132 -0.56 -10.84 27.03
N ASP A 133 -1.11 -11.70 27.90
CA ASP A 133 -1.61 -11.28 29.21
C ASP A 133 -0.49 -10.63 30.04
N ASP A 134 0.74 -11.15 29.99
CA ASP A 134 1.89 -10.56 30.68
C ASP A 134 2.18 -9.13 30.19
N LEU A 135 2.11 -8.89 28.87
CA LEU A 135 2.30 -7.56 28.30
C LEU A 135 1.15 -6.61 28.66
N MET A 136 -0.08 -7.11 28.75
CA MET A 136 -1.24 -6.30 29.15
C MET A 136 -1.22 -5.92 30.63
N ASN A 137 -0.61 -6.76 31.48
CA ASN A 137 -0.56 -6.56 32.94
C ASN A 137 0.81 -6.05 33.43
N ALA A 138 1.73 -5.70 32.53
CA ALA A 138 3.03 -5.19 32.91
C ALA A 138 2.91 -3.85 33.66
N ASP A 139 3.66 -3.69 34.75
CA ASP A 139 3.65 -2.46 35.56
C ASP A 139 4.22 -1.23 34.82
N GLN A 140 4.97 -1.45 33.73
CA GLN A 140 5.58 -0.43 32.90
C GLN A 140 5.47 -0.81 31.42
N PRO A 141 5.52 0.17 30.48
CA PRO A 141 5.57 -0.13 29.05
C PRO A 141 6.77 -1.01 28.70
N VAL A 142 6.52 -2.00 27.84
CA VAL A 142 7.57 -2.86 27.27
C VAL A 142 7.88 -2.38 25.87
N GLU A 143 9.15 -2.07 25.60
CA GLU A 143 9.62 -1.61 24.30
C GLU A 143 10.29 -2.74 23.52
N PHE A 144 10.01 -2.80 22.22
CA PHE A 144 10.60 -3.75 21.29
C PHE A 144 11.38 -2.96 20.23
N PRO A 145 12.73 -2.90 20.30
CA PRO A 145 13.51 -2.19 19.30
C PRO A 145 13.41 -2.88 17.95
N LEU A 146 13.44 -2.07 16.88
CA LEU A 146 13.44 -2.57 15.50
C LEU A 146 14.85 -2.57 14.94
N GLU A 147 15.15 -3.61 14.15
CA GLU A 147 16.37 -3.67 13.35
C GLU A 147 16.21 -2.82 12.09
N HIS A 148 17.08 -1.82 11.97
CA HIS A 148 17.11 -0.85 10.87
C HIS A 148 18.13 -1.20 9.77
N GLU A 149 18.80 -2.35 9.91
CA GLU A 149 19.73 -2.85 8.89
C GLU A 149 19.08 -3.97 8.08
N GLN A 150 19.18 -3.88 6.76
CA GLN A 150 18.72 -4.96 5.88
C GLN A 150 19.58 -6.21 6.07
N THR A 151 18.95 -7.27 6.54
CA THR A 151 19.58 -8.60 6.62
C THR A 151 19.40 -9.35 5.31
N TYR A 152 20.43 -10.07 4.88
CA TYR A 152 20.40 -10.93 3.69
C TYR A 152 20.54 -12.40 4.10
N HIS A 153 19.69 -13.26 3.56
CA HIS A 153 19.88 -14.70 3.67
C HIS A 153 20.90 -15.15 2.62
N GLN A 154 22.15 -15.38 3.05
CA GLN A 154 23.21 -15.89 2.20
C GLN A 154 22.91 -17.35 1.80
N LEU A 155 22.83 -17.63 0.49
CA LEU A 155 22.50 -18.96 -0.03
C LEU A 155 23.72 -19.84 -0.31
N ASN A 156 24.93 -19.29 -0.24
CA ASN A 156 26.20 -19.95 -0.53
C ASN A 156 27.32 -19.52 0.41
#